data_AF-A0A2E7FJL1-F1
#
_entry.id   AF-A0A2E7FJL1-F1
#
_cell.length_a   1.000
_cell.length_b   1.000
_cell.length_c   1.000
_cell.angle_alpha   90.00
_cell.angle_beta   90.00
_cell.angle_gamma   90.00
#
_symmetry.space_group_name_H-M   'P 1'
#
loop_
_entity.id
_entity.type
_entity.pdbx_description
1 polymer ?
#
loop_
_entity_poly.entity_id
_entity_poly.type
_entity_poly.pdbx_seq_one_letter_code
_entity_poly.pdbx_strand_id
1 'polypeptide(L)'
;MDPRSLAKFFSGDTLFNTNWVNASSVVTGRDGLGPLFNTRSCSACHFKDGRGSPPAAGEIPNGLLIRISSTGDQVNGAPFPHPVYGNQLSVRSLPGTKPEAEVLVSYKEIVGSYPDGIKFRIQKPSYSFEKPEYGPLDDFHYSPRVAPSVFGLGLLDSIPNEILLRQSDPNDADNDGISGRPNWVWSASQTAKSIGKFGWKANLLDQTATAFQGDIGITSDLFPSENHTDQQTELAESPSGGNPEIDGLDLEDVVFYLQSLAPPASRFETEADYKKGCELFTETKCTSSS
;
A
#
# COMPACT_ATOMS: atom_id res chain seq x y z
N MET A 1 7.18 -9.31 25.06
CA MET A 1 8.05 -10.03 24.10
C MET A 1 9.25 -10.57 24.85
N ASP A 2 9.73 -11.77 24.49
CA ASP A 2 11.02 -12.28 24.95
C ASP A 2 12.20 -11.52 24.26
N PRO A 3 13.45 -11.68 24.71
CA PRO A 3 14.59 -10.94 24.16
C PRO A 3 14.81 -11.11 22.66
N ARG A 4 14.52 -12.28 22.08
CA ARG A 4 14.70 -12.50 20.64
C ARG A 4 13.63 -11.76 19.85
N SER A 5 12.37 -11.85 20.28
CA SER A 5 11.27 -11.11 19.67
C SER A 5 11.47 -9.59 19.76
N LEU A 6 12.05 -9.10 20.86
CA LEU A 6 12.37 -7.68 21.00
C LEU A 6 13.46 -7.22 20.03
N ALA A 7 14.49 -8.06 19.79
CA ALA A 7 15.52 -7.76 18.80
C ALA A 7 14.94 -7.68 17.38
N LYS A 8 14.09 -8.64 17.00
CA LYS A 8 13.35 -8.63 15.72
C LYS A 8 12.50 -7.37 15.56
N PHE A 9 11.77 -6.99 16.61
CA PHE A 9 10.95 -5.77 16.60
C PHE A 9 11.78 -4.52 16.27
N PHE A 10 12.90 -4.32 16.96
CA PHE A 10 13.75 -3.14 16.73
C PHE A 10 14.51 -3.19 15.40
N SER A 11 14.88 -4.39 14.93
CA SER A 11 15.44 -4.60 13.60
C SER A 11 14.45 -4.15 12.52
N GLY A 12 13.21 -4.66 12.59
CA GLY A 12 12.13 -4.29 11.68
C GLY A 12 11.76 -2.82 11.74
N ASP A 13 11.67 -2.22 12.94
CA ASP A 13 11.46 -0.78 13.13
C ASP A 13 12.57 0.04 12.45
N THR A 14 13.83 -0.38 12.60
CA THR A 14 14.97 0.28 11.97
C THR A 14 14.88 0.20 10.44
N LEU A 15 14.58 -0.97 9.89
CA LEU A 15 14.40 -1.19 8.45
C LEU A 15 13.22 -0.38 7.89
N PHE A 16 12.09 -0.33 8.61
CA PHE A 16 10.91 0.44 8.24
C PHE A 16 11.17 1.96 8.15
N ASN A 17 12.02 2.47 9.06
CA ASN A 17 12.41 3.88 9.12
C ASN A 17 13.66 4.21 8.29
N THR A 18 14.31 3.21 7.67
CA THR A 18 15.53 3.41 6.89
C THR A 18 15.25 4.18 5.61
N ASN A 19 15.98 5.29 5.42
CA ASN A 19 16.06 5.95 4.12
C ASN A 19 17.10 5.24 3.25
N TRP A 20 16.63 4.35 2.40
CA TRP A 20 17.46 3.57 1.48
C TRP A 20 18.22 4.49 0.53
N VAL A 21 19.45 4.10 0.19
CA VAL A 21 20.35 4.84 -0.69
C VAL A 21 20.67 4.01 -1.93
N ASN A 22 21.09 4.68 -3.00
CA ASN A 22 21.56 4.04 -4.22
C ASN A 22 22.64 2.99 -3.89
N ALA A 23 22.57 1.83 -4.54
CA ALA A 23 23.56 0.76 -4.49
C ALA A 23 25.02 1.19 -4.74
N SER A 24 25.24 2.28 -5.48
CA SER A 24 26.58 2.88 -5.67
C SER A 24 27.13 3.61 -4.43
N SER A 25 26.38 3.66 -3.33
CA SER A 25 26.81 4.33 -2.10
C SER A 25 27.73 3.43 -1.25
N VAL A 26 28.54 4.04 -0.37
CA VAL A 26 29.52 3.32 0.46
C VAL A 26 28.87 2.66 1.70
N VAL A 27 27.54 2.63 1.78
CA VAL A 27 26.81 2.18 2.99
C VAL A 27 26.22 0.79 2.76
N THR A 28 27.01 -0.24 3.12
CA THR A 28 26.59 -1.63 3.05
C THR A 28 25.41 -1.92 4.00
N GLY A 29 24.39 -2.62 3.51
CA GLY A 29 23.22 -3.08 4.28
C GLY A 29 22.09 -2.05 4.42
N ARG A 30 22.22 -0.89 3.75
CA ARG A 30 21.17 0.15 3.60
C ARG A 30 21.15 0.70 2.17
N ASP A 31 21.91 0.06 1.31
CA ASP A 31 22.04 0.23 -0.12
C ASP A 31 21.07 -0.74 -0.83
N GLY A 32 20.51 -0.29 -1.96
CA GLY A 32 19.49 -1.06 -2.70
C GLY A 32 18.27 -0.23 -3.09
N LEU A 33 18.28 1.09 -2.88
CA LEU A 33 17.22 1.94 -3.45
C LEU A 33 17.22 1.78 -4.98
N GLY A 34 16.12 1.25 -5.53
CA GLY A 34 15.99 0.99 -6.96
C GLY A 34 16.00 2.27 -7.80
N PRO A 35 16.17 2.12 -9.13
CA PRO A 35 16.27 3.25 -10.06
C PRO A 35 15.01 4.10 -10.14
N LEU A 36 13.85 3.49 -9.90
CA LEU A 36 12.53 4.11 -9.88
C LEU A 36 11.82 3.79 -8.55
N PHE A 37 11.30 4.83 -7.90
CA PHE A 37 10.66 4.70 -6.60
C PHE A 37 9.61 5.79 -6.36
N ASN A 38 8.70 5.54 -5.43
CA ASN A 38 7.79 6.56 -4.90
C ASN A 38 8.41 7.22 -3.67
N THR A 39 8.98 6.46 -2.73
CA THR A 39 9.66 7.02 -1.54
C THR A 39 10.89 6.20 -1.18
N ARG A 40 11.68 6.69 -0.22
CA ARG A 40 12.94 6.04 0.20
C ARG A 40 12.82 5.22 1.48
N SER A 41 11.64 5.16 2.08
CA SER A 41 11.39 4.44 3.33
C SER A 41 9.90 4.17 3.50
N CYS A 42 9.55 3.09 4.20
CA CYS A 42 8.15 2.79 4.51
C CYS A 42 7.52 3.94 5.33
N SER A 43 8.26 4.46 6.32
CA SER A 43 7.84 5.58 7.18
C SER A 43 7.57 6.90 6.43
N ALA A 44 8.13 7.11 5.23
CA ALA A 44 7.83 8.29 4.41
C ALA A 44 6.39 8.28 3.86
N CYS A 45 5.87 7.09 3.56
CA CYS A 45 4.47 6.89 3.19
C CYS A 45 3.58 6.75 4.44
N HIS A 46 4.08 6.04 5.45
CA HIS A 46 3.38 5.64 6.67
C HIS A 46 3.89 6.44 7.87
N PHE A 47 3.68 7.76 7.86
CA PHE A 47 4.24 8.66 8.87
C PHE A 47 3.80 8.28 10.28
N LYS A 48 4.76 7.95 11.14
CA LYS A 48 4.53 7.44 12.51
C LYS A 48 3.57 6.24 12.54
N ASP A 49 3.77 5.30 11.61
CA ASP A 49 2.94 4.11 11.40
C ASP A 49 1.48 4.42 11.01
N GLY A 50 1.23 5.70 10.75
CA GLY A 50 -0.08 6.25 10.47
C GLY A 50 -0.40 6.26 9.00
N ARG A 51 -1.53 6.90 8.71
CA ARG A 51 -1.99 7.11 7.35
C ARG A 51 -1.14 8.18 6.67
N GLY A 52 -0.80 7.97 5.40
CA GLY A 52 -0.27 9.00 4.54
C GLY A 52 -1.27 10.13 4.30
N SER A 53 -0.80 11.21 3.70
CA SER A 53 -1.65 12.33 3.28
C SER A 53 -1.68 12.43 1.76
N PRO A 54 -2.84 12.73 1.15
CA PRO A 54 -2.87 13.21 -0.23
C PRO A 54 -1.96 14.44 -0.38
N PRO A 55 -1.25 14.60 -1.50
CA PRO A 55 -0.40 15.77 -1.72
C PRO A 55 -1.24 17.03 -1.88
N ALA A 56 -0.71 18.19 -1.47
CA ALA A 56 -1.30 19.46 -1.89
C ALA A 56 -1.12 19.66 -3.41
N ALA A 57 -1.88 20.59 -3.98
CA ALA A 57 -1.75 20.91 -5.40
C ALA A 57 -0.32 21.39 -5.73
N GLY A 58 0.34 20.69 -6.66
CA GLY A 58 1.73 20.97 -7.06
C GLY A 58 2.81 20.26 -6.23
N GLU A 59 2.44 19.50 -5.18
CA GLU A 59 3.40 18.68 -4.44
C GLU A 59 3.62 17.32 -5.10
N ILE A 60 4.86 16.84 -5.08
CA ILE A 60 5.16 15.46 -5.48
C ILE A 60 4.56 14.51 -4.43
N PRO A 61 3.75 13.51 -4.83
CA PRO A 61 3.17 12.55 -3.90
C PRO A 61 4.22 11.87 -3.01
N ASN A 62 3.97 11.81 -1.70
CA ASN A 62 4.77 11.02 -0.74
C ASN A 62 3.96 9.88 -0.11
N GLY A 63 2.74 10.15 0.36
CA GLY A 63 1.85 9.15 0.95
C GLY A 63 0.74 8.68 0.00
N LEU A 64 0.83 9.02 -1.28
CA LEU A 64 -0.13 8.63 -2.32
C LEU A 64 0.65 7.98 -3.47
N LEU A 65 0.25 6.78 -3.86
CA LEU A 65 0.74 6.11 -5.07
C LEU A 65 -0.38 6.01 -6.10
N ILE A 66 0.00 5.78 -7.36
CA ILE A 66 -0.92 5.53 -8.46
C ILE A 66 -0.64 4.14 -9.01
N ARG A 67 -1.58 3.21 -8.77
CA ARG A 67 -1.58 1.93 -9.50
C ARG A 67 -2.11 2.18 -10.90
N ILE A 68 -1.52 1.52 -11.88
CA ILE A 68 -1.96 1.56 -13.26
C ILE A 68 -2.13 0.15 -13.81
N SER A 69 -2.94 0.02 -14.85
CA SER A 69 -3.10 -1.24 -15.57
C SER A 69 -3.53 -1.00 -17.01
N SER A 70 -3.25 -1.98 -17.86
CA SER A 70 -3.89 -2.11 -19.16
C SER A 70 -5.33 -2.60 -18.99
N THR A 71 -6.13 -2.52 -20.07
CA THR A 71 -7.49 -3.07 -20.08
C THR A 71 -7.49 -4.60 -19.96
N GLY A 72 -8.30 -5.13 -19.05
CA GLY A 72 -8.52 -6.57 -18.84
C GLY A 72 -7.72 -7.16 -17.68
N ASP A 73 -8.04 -8.41 -17.34
CA ASP A 73 -7.40 -9.16 -16.25
C ASP A 73 -6.71 -10.42 -16.77
N GLN A 74 -5.62 -10.78 -16.10
CA GLN A 74 -4.91 -12.03 -16.29
C GLN A 74 -5.77 -13.22 -15.82
N VAL A 75 -5.38 -14.45 -16.19
CA VAL A 75 -6.08 -15.69 -15.82
C VAL A 75 -6.22 -15.86 -14.30
N ASN A 76 -5.26 -15.35 -13.53
CA ASN A 76 -5.29 -15.39 -12.07
C ASN A 76 -6.17 -14.27 -11.45
N GLY A 77 -6.74 -13.37 -12.25
CA GLY A 77 -7.55 -12.22 -11.80
C GLY A 77 -6.74 -10.99 -11.43
N ALA A 78 -5.42 -10.98 -11.63
CA ALA A 78 -4.60 -9.79 -11.49
C ALA A 78 -4.77 -8.87 -12.72
N PRO A 79 -4.71 -7.54 -12.56
CA PRO A 79 -4.73 -6.63 -13.70
C PRO A 79 -3.54 -6.87 -14.64
N PHE A 80 -3.71 -6.64 -15.94
CA PHE A 80 -2.56 -6.61 -16.84
C PHE A 80 -1.69 -5.37 -16.56
N PRO A 81 -0.35 -5.50 -16.45
CA PRO A 81 0.51 -4.33 -16.35
C PRO A 81 0.41 -3.47 -17.60
N HIS A 82 0.65 -2.17 -17.46
CA HIS A 82 0.96 -1.30 -18.59
C HIS A 82 2.25 -1.79 -19.27
N PRO A 83 2.32 -1.90 -20.61
CA PRO A 83 3.46 -2.49 -21.30
C PRO A 83 4.78 -1.75 -21.09
N VAL A 84 4.72 -0.44 -20.80
CA VAL A 84 5.90 0.41 -20.58
C VAL A 84 6.15 0.69 -19.10
N TYR A 85 5.09 0.84 -18.30
CA TYR A 85 5.14 1.44 -16.96
C TYR A 85 4.74 0.44 -15.86
N GLY A 86 4.52 -0.84 -16.21
CA GLY A 86 4.19 -1.86 -15.23
C GLY A 86 2.86 -1.60 -14.52
N ASN A 87 2.84 -1.82 -13.20
CA ASN A 87 1.60 -1.79 -12.39
C ASN A 87 1.48 -0.54 -11.50
N GLN A 88 2.46 0.35 -11.51
CA GLN A 88 2.53 1.51 -10.64
C GLN A 88 3.41 2.58 -11.28
N LEU A 89 3.02 3.86 -11.15
CA LEU A 89 3.87 4.97 -11.54
C LEU A 89 4.78 5.41 -10.40
N SER A 90 6.07 5.45 -10.69
CA SER A 90 7.17 5.92 -9.85
C SER A 90 7.42 7.40 -10.11
N VAL A 91 7.19 8.22 -9.09
CA VAL A 91 7.27 9.68 -9.18
C VAL A 91 8.66 10.24 -8.86
N ARG A 92 9.63 9.37 -8.58
CA ARG A 92 11.04 9.71 -8.32
C ARG A 92 11.95 8.69 -8.99
N SER A 93 13.20 9.09 -9.19
CA SER A 93 14.24 8.27 -9.77
C SER A 93 15.60 8.57 -9.14
N LEU A 94 16.58 7.70 -9.37
CA LEU A 94 17.97 7.96 -9.00
C LEU A 94 18.58 9.11 -9.83
N PRO A 95 19.65 9.75 -9.33
CA PRO A 95 20.37 10.75 -10.13
C PRO A 95 20.88 10.15 -11.45
N GLY A 96 20.60 10.83 -12.55
CA GLY A 96 21.00 10.39 -13.90
C GLY A 96 19.91 9.67 -14.68
N THR A 97 18.81 9.28 -14.03
CA THR A 97 17.62 8.73 -14.68
C THR A 97 16.41 9.65 -14.43
N LYS A 98 15.26 9.35 -15.04
CA LYS A 98 14.06 10.18 -14.93
C LYS A 98 12.93 9.44 -14.19
N PRO A 99 12.05 10.14 -13.46
CA PRO A 99 10.83 9.53 -12.95
C PRO A 99 9.92 9.10 -14.12
N GLU A 100 8.99 8.18 -13.88
CA GLU A 100 8.15 7.65 -14.96
C GLU A 100 7.17 8.68 -15.51
N ALA A 101 6.57 9.46 -14.62
CA ALA A 101 5.68 10.57 -14.94
C ALA A 101 5.54 11.52 -13.75
N GLU A 102 5.14 12.76 -14.04
CA GLU A 102 4.66 13.70 -13.03
C GLU A 102 3.20 13.43 -12.70
N VAL A 103 2.90 13.14 -11.44
CA VAL A 103 1.52 12.95 -10.95
C VAL A 103 1.04 14.26 -10.32
N LEU A 104 0.07 14.89 -10.96
CA LEU A 104 -0.53 16.14 -10.48
C LEU A 104 -1.90 15.86 -9.88
N VAL A 105 -2.17 16.48 -8.72
CA VAL A 105 -3.47 16.41 -8.05
C VAL A 105 -4.06 17.80 -7.95
N SER A 106 -5.29 17.95 -8.43
CA SER A 106 -6.11 19.15 -8.27
C SER A 106 -7.35 18.81 -7.45
N TYR A 107 -7.88 19.80 -6.74
CA TYR A 107 -9.03 19.61 -5.85
C TYR A 107 -10.15 20.58 -6.21
N LYS A 108 -11.35 20.05 -6.32
CA LYS A 108 -12.58 20.85 -6.40
C LYS A 108 -13.30 20.79 -5.07
N GLU A 109 -13.52 21.96 -4.46
CA GLU A 109 -14.37 22.06 -3.27
C GLU A 109 -15.84 21.84 -3.66
N ILE A 110 -16.52 21.00 -2.89
CA ILE A 110 -17.96 20.76 -2.94
C ILE A 110 -18.53 21.21 -1.61
N VAL A 111 -19.38 22.24 -1.65
CA VAL A 111 -20.07 22.76 -0.48
C VAL A 111 -21.52 22.29 -0.54
N GLY A 112 -22.01 21.74 0.57
CA GLY A 112 -23.39 21.25 0.68
C GLY A 112 -23.96 21.45 2.07
N SER A 113 -25.13 20.86 2.31
CA SER A 113 -25.75 20.82 3.64
C SER A 113 -26.38 19.47 3.88
N TYR A 114 -26.28 18.98 5.11
CA TYR A 114 -27.01 17.81 5.60
C TYR A 114 -28.52 18.12 5.70
N PRO A 115 -29.40 17.10 5.81
CA PRO A 115 -30.84 17.32 5.95
C PRO A 115 -31.26 18.18 7.15
N ASP A 116 -30.42 18.25 8.18
CA ASP A 116 -30.60 19.10 9.37
C ASP A 116 -30.15 20.56 9.18
N GLY A 117 -29.64 20.90 7.99
CA GLY A 117 -29.16 22.23 7.62
C GLY A 117 -27.68 22.50 7.97
N ILE A 118 -26.96 21.56 8.60
CA ILE A 118 -25.53 21.72 8.88
C ILE A 118 -24.76 21.72 7.56
N LYS A 119 -23.89 22.71 7.36
CA LYS A 119 -23.07 22.80 6.15
C LYS A 119 -21.88 21.86 6.22
N PHE A 120 -21.55 21.24 5.08
CA PHE A 120 -20.32 20.46 4.92
C PHE A 120 -19.49 20.98 3.74
N ARG A 121 -18.20 20.64 3.76
CA ARG A 121 -17.25 20.87 2.66
C ARG A 121 -16.51 19.57 2.39
N ILE A 122 -16.46 19.15 1.13
CA ILE A 122 -15.74 17.96 0.66
C ILE A 122 -14.78 18.40 -0.43
N GLN A 123 -13.58 17.83 -0.44
CA GLN A 123 -12.65 18.01 -1.55
C GLN A 123 -12.72 16.80 -2.48
N LYS A 124 -13.04 17.05 -3.76
CA LYS A 124 -13.00 16.02 -4.81
C LYS A 124 -11.66 16.13 -5.56
N PRO A 125 -10.75 15.14 -5.44
CA PRO A 125 -9.51 15.15 -6.20
C PRO A 125 -9.75 14.84 -7.68
N SER A 126 -8.87 15.35 -8.53
CA SER A 126 -8.72 15.01 -9.95
C SER A 126 -7.23 14.84 -10.23
N TYR A 127 -6.89 13.80 -10.97
CA TYR A 127 -5.51 13.37 -11.21
C TYR A 127 -5.16 13.55 -12.68
N SER A 128 -3.98 14.10 -12.95
CA SER A 128 -3.39 14.14 -14.29
C SER A 128 -1.95 13.65 -14.26
N PHE A 129 -1.51 13.12 -15.40
CA PHE A 129 -0.20 12.51 -15.57
C PHE A 129 0.50 13.26 -16.69
N GLU A 130 1.60 13.91 -16.36
CA GLU A 130 2.37 14.72 -17.30
C GLU A 130 3.77 14.14 -17.49
N LYS A 131 4.41 14.49 -18.61
CA LYS A 131 5.78 14.10 -18.95
C LYS A 131 6.03 12.60 -18.77
N PRO A 132 5.32 11.73 -19.51
CA PRO A 132 5.63 10.31 -19.50
C PRO A 132 7.02 10.10 -20.17
N GLU A 133 8.05 9.81 -19.38
CA GLU A 133 9.46 9.89 -19.81
C GLU A 133 9.94 8.68 -20.62
N TYR A 134 9.18 7.57 -20.58
CA TYR A 134 9.56 6.29 -21.19
C TYR A 134 8.71 5.89 -22.40
N GLY A 135 7.90 6.83 -22.92
CA GLY A 135 6.99 6.62 -24.04
C GLY A 135 5.54 6.99 -23.69
N PRO A 136 4.59 6.83 -24.62
CA PRO A 136 3.20 7.20 -24.39
C PRO A 136 2.56 6.45 -23.21
N LEU A 137 1.77 7.16 -22.41
CA LEU A 137 0.93 6.60 -21.35
C LEU A 137 -0.53 6.55 -21.84
N ASP A 138 -0.75 5.75 -22.89
CA ASP A 138 -2.03 5.65 -23.60
C ASP A 138 -2.86 4.45 -23.08
N ASP A 139 -4.20 4.57 -23.16
CA ASP A 139 -5.18 3.48 -22.90
C ASP A 139 -4.92 2.67 -21.61
N PHE A 140 -4.83 3.37 -20.48
CA PHE A 140 -4.60 2.78 -19.16
C PHE A 140 -5.70 3.15 -18.16
N HIS A 141 -5.90 2.27 -17.18
CA HIS A 141 -6.71 2.53 -15.99
C HIS A 141 -5.80 2.93 -14.84
N TYR A 142 -6.30 3.74 -13.91
CA TYR A 142 -5.54 4.13 -12.72
C TYR A 142 -6.36 4.08 -11.43
N SER A 143 -5.67 3.81 -10.33
CA SER A 143 -6.24 3.74 -8.99
C SER A 143 -5.31 4.48 -8.00
N PRO A 144 -5.68 5.71 -7.59
CA PRO A 144 -4.95 6.45 -6.56
C PRO A 144 -5.14 5.79 -5.19
N ARG A 145 -4.05 5.57 -4.46
CA ARG A 145 -4.08 4.91 -3.15
C ARG A 145 -3.25 5.69 -2.14
N VAL A 146 -3.90 6.16 -1.09
CA VAL A 146 -3.23 6.77 0.06
C VAL A 146 -2.76 5.65 0.97
N ALA A 147 -1.50 5.73 1.41
CA ALA A 147 -0.91 4.79 2.36
C ALA A 147 -1.80 4.67 3.61
N PRO A 148 -2.32 3.48 3.95
CA PRO A 148 -3.12 3.29 5.15
C PRO A 148 -2.23 3.34 6.41
N SER A 149 -2.84 3.39 7.59
CA SER A 149 -2.12 3.08 8.82
C SER A 149 -1.67 1.61 8.83
N VAL A 150 -0.52 1.34 9.46
CA VAL A 150 0.05 -0.01 9.57
C VAL A 150 0.00 -0.60 10.97
N PHE A 151 -0.56 0.11 11.94
CA PHE A 151 -0.94 -0.49 13.23
C PHE A 151 -2.17 -1.39 13.10
N GLY A 152 -2.26 -2.39 13.96
CA GLY A 152 -3.37 -3.35 14.01
C GLY A 152 -3.35 -4.41 12.91
N LEU A 153 -2.39 -4.38 11.98
CA LEU A 153 -2.33 -5.32 10.87
C LEU A 153 -2.13 -6.76 11.33
N GLY A 154 -1.38 -7.01 12.41
CA GLY A 154 -1.24 -8.35 12.98
C GLY A 154 -2.57 -8.93 13.49
N LEU A 155 -3.46 -8.10 14.03
CA LEU A 155 -4.80 -8.54 14.44
C LEU A 155 -5.64 -8.92 13.22
N LEU A 156 -5.57 -8.15 12.13
CA LEU A 156 -6.24 -8.48 10.88
C LEU A 156 -5.67 -9.75 10.22
N ASP A 157 -4.35 -9.89 10.19
CA ASP A 157 -3.67 -11.07 9.64
C ASP A 157 -4.08 -12.35 10.37
N SER A 158 -4.29 -12.23 11.70
CA SER A 158 -4.66 -13.36 12.57
C SER A 158 -6.07 -13.89 12.35
N ILE A 159 -6.94 -13.17 11.62
CA ILE A 159 -8.31 -13.63 11.34
C ILE A 159 -8.26 -14.87 10.44
N PRO A 160 -8.76 -16.04 10.87
CA PRO A 160 -8.76 -17.24 10.04
C PRO A 160 -9.65 -17.07 8.80
N ASN A 161 -9.23 -17.64 7.67
CA ASN A 161 -9.99 -17.54 6.42
C ASN A 161 -11.40 -18.16 6.57
N GLU A 162 -11.56 -19.18 7.41
CA GLU A 162 -12.83 -19.82 7.69
C GLU A 162 -13.82 -18.90 8.41
N ILE A 163 -13.34 -17.90 9.14
CA ILE A 163 -14.19 -16.87 9.75
C ILE A 163 -14.72 -15.93 8.67
N LEU A 164 -13.85 -15.46 7.77
CA LEU A 164 -14.23 -14.58 6.65
C LEU A 164 -15.23 -15.25 5.71
N LEU A 165 -15.01 -16.54 5.39
CA LEU A 165 -15.93 -17.30 4.55
C LEU A 165 -17.30 -17.52 5.22
N ARG A 166 -17.32 -17.74 6.55
CA ARG A 166 -18.58 -17.89 7.30
C ARG A 166 -19.38 -16.61 7.41
N GLN A 167 -18.71 -15.46 7.36
CA GLN A 167 -19.37 -14.15 7.37
C GLN A 167 -19.78 -13.67 5.98
N SER A 168 -19.35 -14.35 4.91
CA SER A 168 -19.77 -13.96 3.56
C SER A 168 -21.25 -14.20 3.34
N ASP A 169 -21.96 -13.15 2.92
CA ASP A 169 -23.34 -13.21 2.48
C ASP A 169 -23.49 -12.65 1.06
N PRO A 170 -23.05 -13.38 0.02
CA PRO A 170 -23.07 -12.87 -1.35
C PRO A 170 -24.48 -12.63 -1.90
N ASN A 171 -25.52 -13.17 -1.25
CA ASN A 171 -26.91 -13.16 -1.72
C ASN A 171 -27.86 -12.40 -0.79
N ASP A 172 -27.36 -11.72 0.24
CA ASP A 172 -28.17 -10.98 1.23
C ASP A 172 -29.27 -11.89 1.82
N ALA A 173 -28.86 -13.07 2.31
CA ALA A 173 -29.74 -14.11 2.83
C ALA A 173 -30.48 -13.67 4.10
N ASP A 174 -29.92 -12.74 4.87
CA ASP A 174 -30.57 -12.15 6.03
C ASP A 174 -31.42 -10.90 5.72
N ASN A 175 -31.40 -10.42 4.47
CA ASN A 175 -32.14 -9.26 3.95
C ASN A 175 -31.83 -7.97 4.73
N ASP A 176 -30.60 -7.81 5.20
CA ASP A 176 -30.16 -6.60 5.88
C ASP A 176 -29.76 -5.47 4.90
N GLY A 177 -29.61 -5.81 3.61
CA GLY A 177 -29.26 -4.94 2.50
C GLY A 177 -27.79 -5.00 2.09
N ILE A 178 -27.00 -5.93 2.65
CA ILE A 178 -25.55 -6.04 2.45
C ILE A 178 -25.22 -7.38 1.78
N SER A 179 -24.41 -7.33 0.71
CA SER A 179 -23.97 -8.52 -0.01
C SER A 179 -22.46 -8.72 0.07
N GLY A 180 -21.96 -9.08 1.25
CA GLY A 180 -20.53 -9.29 1.53
C GLY A 180 -19.92 -10.40 0.69
N ARG A 181 -18.78 -10.13 0.03
CA ARG A 181 -18.07 -11.09 -0.83
C ARG A 181 -16.59 -11.12 -0.47
N PRO A 182 -15.99 -12.30 -0.22
CA PRO A 182 -14.55 -12.40 -0.04
C PRO A 182 -13.83 -11.95 -1.30
N ASN A 183 -12.82 -11.09 -1.14
CA ASN A 183 -11.91 -10.75 -2.22
C ASN A 183 -10.87 -11.86 -2.37
N TRP A 184 -10.70 -12.40 -3.58
CA TRP A 184 -9.70 -13.42 -3.89
C TRP A 184 -8.55 -12.81 -4.68
N VAL A 185 -7.34 -12.99 -4.19
CA VAL A 185 -6.11 -12.44 -4.79
C VAL A 185 -5.05 -13.51 -4.96
N TRP A 186 -4.15 -13.33 -5.92
CA TRP A 186 -2.97 -14.17 -6.05
C TRP A 186 -1.96 -13.86 -4.93
N SER A 187 -1.50 -14.89 -4.22
CA SER A 187 -0.44 -14.79 -3.21
C SER A 187 0.87 -15.30 -3.78
N ALA A 188 1.90 -14.46 -3.78
CA ALA A 188 3.22 -14.81 -4.30
C ALA A 188 3.93 -15.80 -3.35
N SER A 189 3.91 -15.52 -2.05
CA SER A 189 4.48 -16.39 -1.01
C SER A 189 3.83 -17.77 -0.92
N GLN A 190 2.54 -17.88 -1.22
CA GLN A 190 1.81 -19.17 -1.19
C GLN A 190 1.69 -19.82 -2.57
N THR A 191 2.06 -19.11 -3.64
CA THR A 191 1.89 -19.54 -5.04
C THR A 191 0.47 -20.04 -5.36
N ALA A 192 -0.54 -19.38 -4.79
CA ALA A 192 -1.93 -19.81 -4.87
C ALA A 192 -2.89 -18.61 -4.74
N LYS A 193 -4.16 -18.81 -5.14
CA LYS A 193 -5.22 -17.86 -4.80
C LYS A 193 -5.54 -17.96 -3.31
N SER A 194 -5.66 -16.80 -2.66
CA SER A 194 -5.95 -16.68 -1.23
C SER A 194 -6.88 -15.50 -0.96
N ILE A 195 -7.49 -15.45 0.22
CA ILE A 195 -8.37 -14.34 0.61
C ILE A 195 -7.52 -13.10 0.85
N GLY A 196 -7.89 -11.98 0.21
CA GLY A 196 -7.24 -10.70 0.39
C GLY A 196 -7.62 -10.08 1.73
N LYS A 197 -6.66 -9.96 2.67
CA LYS A 197 -6.86 -9.33 3.98
C LYS A 197 -6.42 -7.86 4.03
N PHE A 198 -5.51 -7.46 3.15
CA PHE A 198 -4.90 -6.13 3.13
C PHE A 198 -5.30 -5.38 1.84
N GLY A 199 -6.60 -5.32 1.59
CA GLY A 199 -7.18 -4.80 0.34
C GLY A 199 -6.90 -5.72 -0.85
N TRP A 200 -5.74 -5.57 -1.48
CA TRP A 200 -5.35 -6.27 -2.73
C TRP A 200 -4.23 -7.30 -2.52
N LYS A 201 -3.99 -7.72 -1.28
CA LYS A 201 -2.92 -8.66 -0.87
C LYS A 201 -3.42 -9.65 0.16
N ALA A 202 -2.94 -10.89 0.03
CA ALA A 202 -3.41 -12.02 0.83
C ALA A 202 -2.93 -11.95 2.28
N ASN A 203 -1.63 -11.71 2.45
CA ASN A 203 -0.95 -11.74 3.73
C ASN A 203 0.07 -10.59 3.84
N LEU A 204 0.60 -10.36 5.04
CA LEU A 204 1.48 -9.23 5.31
C LEU A 204 2.87 -9.36 4.66
N LEU A 205 3.35 -10.59 4.45
CA LEU A 205 4.61 -10.84 3.74
C LEU A 205 4.51 -10.41 2.28
N ASP A 206 3.45 -10.84 1.58
CA ASP A 206 3.18 -10.42 0.20
C ASP A 206 3.03 -8.89 0.09
N GLN A 207 2.33 -8.28 1.06
CA GLN A 207 2.15 -6.83 1.09
C GLN A 207 3.48 -6.10 1.28
N THR A 208 4.29 -6.53 2.25
CA THR A 208 5.58 -5.92 2.58
C THR A 208 6.55 -6.05 1.41
N ALA A 209 6.69 -7.26 0.84
CA ALA A 209 7.59 -7.50 -0.28
C ALA A 209 7.16 -6.75 -1.56
N THR A 210 5.85 -6.66 -1.83
CA THR A 210 5.34 -5.84 -2.94
C THR A 210 5.63 -4.34 -2.72
N ALA A 211 5.56 -3.86 -1.47
CA ALA A 211 5.83 -2.46 -1.15
C ALA A 211 7.32 -2.12 -1.29
N PHE A 212 8.21 -3.01 -0.84
CA PHE A 212 9.65 -2.86 -1.09
C PHE A 212 9.94 -2.71 -2.58
N GLN A 213 9.41 -3.62 -3.42
CA GLN A 213 9.63 -3.57 -4.86
C GLN A 213 8.96 -2.33 -5.49
N GLY A 214 7.65 -2.16 -5.33
CA GLY A 214 6.89 -1.16 -6.08
C GLY A 214 7.08 0.27 -5.58
N ASP A 215 7.26 0.47 -4.28
CA ASP A 215 7.26 1.80 -3.67
C ASP A 215 8.68 2.33 -3.42
N ILE A 216 9.64 1.44 -3.16
CA ILE A 216 11.05 1.79 -2.86
C ILE A 216 12.01 1.29 -3.97
N GLY A 217 11.60 0.32 -4.79
CA GLY A 217 12.46 -0.25 -5.83
C GLY A 217 13.39 -1.35 -5.34
N ILE A 218 13.16 -1.93 -4.16
CA ILE A 218 14.02 -2.95 -3.54
C ILE A 218 13.54 -4.36 -3.88
N THR A 219 14.43 -5.18 -4.42
CA THR A 219 14.11 -6.59 -4.76
C THR A 219 14.17 -7.51 -3.53
N SER A 220 13.36 -8.58 -3.56
CA SER A 220 13.31 -9.64 -2.54
C SER A 220 13.24 -11.01 -3.21
N ASP A 221 13.44 -12.11 -2.47
CA ASP A 221 13.27 -13.46 -3.04
C ASP A 221 11.87 -13.70 -3.64
N LEU A 222 10.83 -13.05 -3.10
CA LEU A 222 9.46 -13.13 -3.63
C LEU A 222 9.24 -12.27 -4.88
N PHE A 223 9.99 -11.18 -5.01
CA PHE A 223 9.90 -10.23 -6.11
C PHE A 223 11.32 -9.86 -6.57
N PRO A 224 11.99 -10.75 -7.34
CA PRO A 224 13.41 -10.61 -7.67
C PRO A 224 13.68 -9.69 -8.86
N SER A 225 12.63 -9.24 -9.56
CA SER A 225 12.76 -8.34 -10.70
C SER A 225 12.75 -6.89 -10.24
N GLU A 226 13.62 -6.08 -10.83
CA GLU A 226 13.67 -4.63 -10.62
C GLU A 226 12.32 -3.94 -10.92
N ASN A 227 12.10 -2.78 -10.31
CA ASN A 227 10.88 -1.99 -10.48
C ASN A 227 10.87 -1.17 -11.78
N HIS A 228 11.21 -1.81 -12.89
CA HIS A 228 11.08 -1.26 -14.24
C HIS A 228 10.81 -2.37 -15.25
N THR A 229 10.32 -2.01 -16.43
CA THR A 229 10.06 -2.95 -17.53
C THR A 229 11.24 -3.00 -18.51
N ASP A 230 11.25 -4.00 -19.38
CA ASP A 230 12.22 -4.11 -20.48
C ASP A 230 12.10 -2.97 -21.50
N GLN A 231 10.97 -2.24 -21.52
CA GLN A 231 10.79 -1.08 -22.40
C GLN A 231 11.52 0.16 -21.86
N GLN A 232 11.87 0.18 -20.57
CA GLN A 232 12.59 1.27 -19.93
C GLN A 232 14.11 1.00 -20.03
N THR A 233 14.60 0.83 -21.27
CA THR A 233 15.93 0.27 -21.56
C THR A 233 17.10 1.04 -20.95
N GLU A 234 16.95 2.35 -20.71
CA GLU A 234 17.99 3.16 -20.05
C GLU A 234 18.22 2.76 -18.58
N LEU A 235 17.28 2.05 -17.97
CA LEU A 235 17.37 1.57 -16.59
C LEU A 235 18.03 0.19 -16.46
N ALA A 236 18.24 -0.53 -17.58
CA ALA A 236 18.78 -1.89 -17.57
C ALA A 236 20.18 -2.00 -16.95
N GLU A 237 20.97 -0.93 -17.02
CA GLU A 237 22.33 -0.84 -16.46
C GLU A 237 22.36 -0.07 -15.12
N SER A 238 21.20 0.08 -14.45
CA SER A 238 21.13 0.75 -13.15
C SER A 238 21.93 -0.03 -12.10
N PRO A 239 22.60 0.67 -11.16
CA PRO A 239 23.26 0.00 -10.05
C PRO A 239 22.25 -0.82 -9.22
N SER A 240 22.62 -2.05 -8.89
CA SER A 240 21.83 -2.96 -8.05
C SER A 240 22.57 -3.26 -6.74
N GLY A 241 21.84 -3.31 -5.63
CA GLY A 241 22.37 -3.62 -4.30
C GLY A 241 22.63 -5.11 -4.07
N GLY A 242 22.20 -5.98 -4.98
CA GLY A 242 22.27 -7.43 -4.83
C GLY A 242 21.11 -8.15 -5.50
N ASN A 243 21.11 -9.48 -5.41
CA ASN A 243 20.01 -10.33 -5.91
C ASN A 243 19.70 -11.42 -4.87
N PRO A 244 18.70 -11.22 -3.99
CA PRO A 244 17.91 -10.00 -3.79
C PRO A 244 18.68 -8.90 -3.04
N GLU A 245 18.13 -7.69 -3.00
CA GLU A 245 18.67 -6.55 -2.24
C GLU A 245 18.28 -6.58 -0.75
N ILE A 246 17.02 -6.90 -0.43
CA ILE A 246 16.62 -7.22 0.95
C ILE A 246 16.64 -8.73 1.15
N ASP A 247 17.37 -9.19 2.16
CA ASP A 247 17.39 -10.60 2.53
C ASP A 247 16.10 -11.03 3.24
N GLY A 248 15.87 -12.34 3.27
CA GLY A 248 14.66 -12.90 3.87
C GLY A 248 14.51 -12.63 5.37
N LEU A 249 15.60 -12.52 6.12
CA LEU A 249 15.55 -12.27 7.56
C LEU A 249 15.16 -10.82 7.85
N ASP A 250 15.75 -9.87 7.13
CA ASP A 250 15.41 -8.45 7.23
C ASP A 250 13.95 -8.20 6.79
N LEU A 251 13.50 -8.84 5.71
CA LEU A 251 12.11 -8.78 5.28
C LEU A 251 11.15 -9.34 6.35
N GLU A 252 11.48 -10.49 6.95
CA GLU A 252 10.71 -11.07 8.05
C GLU A 252 10.67 -10.19 9.30
N ASP A 253 11.77 -9.51 9.64
CA ASP A 253 11.82 -8.59 10.78
C ASP A 253 10.89 -7.39 10.56
N VAL A 254 10.80 -6.85 9.33
CA VAL A 254 9.82 -5.80 9.00
C VAL A 254 8.39 -6.32 9.11
N VAL A 255 8.11 -7.54 8.60
CA VAL A 255 6.79 -8.17 8.75
C VAL A 255 6.44 -8.35 10.23
N PHE A 256 7.38 -8.82 11.04
CA PHE A 256 7.21 -9.01 12.48
C PHE A 256 6.93 -7.69 13.21
N TYR A 257 7.64 -6.62 12.82
CA TYR A 257 7.38 -5.27 13.33
C TYR A 257 5.92 -4.86 13.04
N LEU A 258 5.47 -4.95 11.78
CA LEU A 258 4.10 -4.59 11.38
C LEU A 258 3.04 -5.46 12.08
N GLN A 259 3.31 -6.74 12.31
CA GLN A 259 2.43 -7.63 13.09
C GLN A 259 2.31 -7.19 14.57
N SER A 260 3.35 -6.55 15.10
CA SER A 260 3.46 -6.21 16.51
C SER A 260 2.91 -4.81 16.86
N LEU A 261 2.58 -3.99 15.87
CA LEU A 261 2.06 -2.64 16.09
C LEU A 261 0.61 -2.69 16.60
N ALA A 262 0.41 -2.38 17.88
CA ALA A 262 -0.92 -2.31 18.47
C ALA A 262 -1.72 -1.11 17.93
N PRO A 263 -3.05 -1.24 17.74
CA PRO A 263 -3.90 -0.10 17.46
C PRO A 263 -3.78 0.99 18.55
N PRO A 264 -3.90 2.28 18.20
CA PRO A 264 -3.88 3.35 19.19
C PRO A 264 -5.04 3.19 20.18
N ALA A 265 -4.82 3.69 21.40
CA ALA A 265 -5.87 3.73 22.40
C ALA A 265 -7.10 4.52 21.90
N SER A 266 -8.26 4.14 22.43
CA SER A 266 -9.52 4.86 22.22
C SER A 266 -9.36 6.36 22.47
N ARG A 267 -9.96 7.19 21.60
CA ARG A 267 -9.96 8.65 21.74
C ARG A 267 -11.12 9.19 22.57
N PHE A 268 -12.01 8.32 23.06
CA PHE A 268 -13.15 8.74 23.88
C PHE A 268 -12.65 9.23 25.25
N GLU A 269 -13.11 10.43 25.65
CA GLU A 269 -12.72 11.05 26.92
C GLU A 269 -13.41 10.39 28.13
N THR A 270 -14.60 9.80 27.91
CA THR A 270 -15.38 9.11 28.95
C THR A 270 -15.91 7.76 28.49
N GLU A 271 -16.17 6.87 29.45
CA GLU A 271 -16.81 5.57 29.19
C GLU A 271 -18.24 5.74 28.65
N ALA A 272 -18.94 6.81 29.06
CA ALA A 272 -20.29 7.09 28.58
C ALA A 272 -20.30 7.44 27.09
N ASP A 273 -19.35 8.27 26.63
CA ASP A 273 -19.22 8.62 25.22
C ASP A 273 -18.85 7.41 24.36
N TYR A 274 -17.96 6.54 24.88
CA TYR A 274 -17.62 5.28 24.23
C TYR A 274 -18.85 4.39 24.03
N LYS A 275 -19.65 4.17 25.08
CA LYS A 275 -20.87 3.35 25.01
C LYS A 275 -21.88 3.92 24.02
N LYS A 276 -22.12 5.23 24.06
CA LYS A 276 -22.99 5.92 23.11
C LYS A 276 -22.49 5.78 21.66
N GLY A 277 -21.18 5.86 21.46
CA GLY A 277 -20.55 5.60 20.17
C GLY A 277 -20.79 4.17 19.67
N CYS A 278 -20.65 3.18 20.54
CA CYS A 278 -20.95 1.77 20.22
C CYS A 278 -22.43 1.57 19.85
N GLU A 279 -23.35 2.14 20.62
CA GLU A 279 -24.79 2.09 20.35
C GLU A 279 -25.11 2.67 18.97
N LEU A 280 -24.62 3.87 18.67
CA LEU A 280 -24.81 4.51 17.36
C LEU A 280 -24.21 3.69 16.21
N PHE A 281 -23.03 3.09 16.40
CA PHE A 281 -22.37 2.26 15.39
C PHE A 281 -23.20 1.00 15.06
N THR A 282 -23.85 0.41 16.07
CA THR A 282 -24.78 -0.71 15.87
C THR A 282 -26.10 -0.25 15.25
N GLU A 283 -26.70 0.83 15.72
CA GLU A 283 -27.97 1.38 15.20
C GLU A 283 -27.88 1.78 13.73
N THR A 284 -26.72 2.29 13.30
CA THR A 284 -26.44 2.66 11.90
C THR A 284 -26.03 1.47 11.03
N LYS A 285 -26.09 0.23 11.57
CA LYS A 285 -25.74 -1.02 10.89
C LYS A 285 -24.28 -1.08 10.41
N CYS A 286 -23.36 -0.31 11.00
CA CYS A 286 -21.95 -0.42 10.63
C CYS A 286 -21.33 -1.77 11.04
N THR A 287 -21.95 -2.51 11.97
CA THR A 287 -21.53 -3.87 12.35
C THR A 287 -21.83 -4.94 11.30
N SER A 288 -22.70 -4.69 10.32
CA SER A 288 -23.08 -5.69 9.32
C SER A 288 -22.32 -5.58 7.99
N SER A 289 -21.30 -4.71 7.90
CA SER A 289 -20.49 -4.50 6.69
C SER A 289 -19.45 -5.60 6.40
N SER A 290 -19.71 -6.86 6.76
CA SER A 290 -18.75 -7.99 6.61
C SER A 290 -19.03 -8.81 5.34
#